data_AF-A0A812ZWD5-F1
#
_entry.id   AF-A0A812ZWD5-F1
#
_cell.length_a   1.000
_cell.length_b   1.000
_cell.length_c   1.000
_cell.angle_alpha   90.00
_cell.angle_beta   90.00
_cell.angle_gamma   90.00
#
_symmetry.space_group_name_H-M   'P 1'
#
loop_
_entity.id
_entity.type
_entity.pdbx_description
1 polymer ?
#
loop_
_entity_poly.entity_id
_entity_poly.type
_entity_poly.pdbx_seq_one_letter_code
_entity_poly.pdbx_strand_id
1 'polypeptide(L)'
;MAPPARWEPIRAVLERDLGASVAEVFEDIDCEPLGAASIGQAHRVMWRGRPAVVKVQYPDAASMLWADFRCLELLLRLVNTEALVILRQVKQQFSVELDYTSEANHLQEVYSAFQ
;
A
#
# COMPACT_ATOMS: atom_id res chain seq x y z
N MET A 1 -5.64 4.80 13.20
CA MET A 1 -4.90 4.90 11.92
C MET A 1 -3.52 5.45 12.25
N ALA A 2 -2.47 4.94 11.62
CA ALA A 2 -1.12 5.47 11.83
C ALA A 2 -1.05 6.92 11.30
N PRO A 3 -0.26 7.81 11.95
CA PRO A 3 -0.05 9.15 11.43
C PRO A 3 0.65 9.08 10.06
N PRO A 4 0.41 10.05 9.16
CA PRO A 4 1.11 10.08 7.89
C PRO A 4 2.63 10.14 8.09
N ALA A 5 3.36 9.43 7.21
CA ALA A 5 4.81 9.50 7.17
C ALA A 5 5.26 10.84 6.59
N ARG A 6 6.51 11.20 6.92
CA ARG A 6 7.19 12.34 6.28
C ARG A 6 7.30 12.13 4.78
N TRP A 7 7.48 13.21 4.05
CA TRP A 7 7.52 13.20 2.59
C TRP A 7 8.71 12.42 2.03
N GLU A 8 9.91 12.55 2.62
CA GLU A 8 11.13 12.02 2.03
C GLU A 8 11.14 10.48 1.88
N PRO A 9 10.72 9.68 2.88
CA PRO A 9 10.56 8.24 2.70
C PRO A 9 9.54 7.86 1.62
N ILE A 10 8.44 8.62 1.52
CA ILE A 10 7.37 8.39 0.54
C ILE A 10 7.85 8.69 -0.87
N ARG A 11 8.57 9.80 -1.03
CA ARG A 11 9.25 10.17 -2.28
C ARG A 11 10.21 9.06 -2.70
N ALA A 12 11.03 8.54 -1.78
CA ALA A 12 11.97 7.47 -2.10
C ALA A 12 11.27 6.19 -2.59
N VAL A 13 10.11 5.84 -2.01
CA VAL A 13 9.27 4.73 -2.49
C VAL A 13 8.74 5.01 -3.89
N LEU A 14 8.18 6.21 -4.12
CA LEU A 14 7.69 6.62 -5.44
C LEU A 14 8.78 6.50 -6.52
N GLU A 15 9.94 7.11 -6.29
CA GLU A 15 11.02 7.14 -7.28
C GLU A 15 11.57 5.74 -7.56
N ARG A 16 11.67 4.89 -6.52
CA ARG A 16 12.07 3.49 -6.66
C ARG A 16 11.06 2.70 -7.50
N ASP A 17 9.77 2.81 -7.20
CA ASP A 17 8.74 1.99 -7.84
C ASP A 17 8.41 2.47 -9.26
N LEU A 18 8.55 3.78 -9.53
CA LEU A 18 8.36 4.37 -10.85
C LEU A 18 9.60 4.27 -11.74
N GLY A 19 10.79 4.07 -11.17
CA GLY A 19 12.06 4.02 -11.89
C GLY A 19 12.52 5.38 -12.46
N ALA A 20 11.92 6.48 -11.99
CA ALA A 20 12.19 7.85 -12.42
C ALA A 20 11.94 8.81 -11.24
N SER A 21 12.47 10.03 -11.32
CA SER A 21 12.19 11.03 -10.30
C SER A 21 10.72 11.47 -10.33
N VAL A 22 10.19 11.90 -9.18
CA VAL A 22 8.78 12.34 -9.09
C VAL A 22 8.50 13.50 -10.04
N ALA A 23 9.49 14.38 -10.26
CA ALA A 23 9.39 15.52 -11.18
C ALA A 23 9.40 15.14 -12.67
N GLU A 24 9.88 13.93 -13.02
CA GLU A 24 9.80 13.42 -14.39
C GLU A 24 8.43 12.76 -14.67
N VAL A 25 7.77 12.23 -13.64
CA VAL A 25 6.51 11.51 -13.77
C VAL A 25 5.29 12.41 -13.61
N PHE A 26 5.33 13.33 -12.65
CA PHE A 26 4.22 14.21 -12.31
C PHE A 26 4.56 15.67 -12.63
N GLU A 27 3.57 16.41 -13.13
CA GLU A 27 3.69 17.85 -13.34
C GLU A 27 3.74 18.61 -12.01
N ASP A 28 3.01 18.09 -11.02
CA ASP A 28 3.00 18.60 -9.65
C ASP A 28 2.60 17.49 -8.67
N ILE A 29 3.10 17.58 -7.43
CA ILE A 29 2.73 16.70 -6.33
C ILE A 29 2.68 17.47 -5.01
N ASP A 30 1.59 17.29 -4.27
CA ASP A 30 1.46 17.85 -2.93
C ASP A 30 2.26 16.99 -1.95
N CYS A 31 3.24 17.60 -1.26
CA CYS A 31 4.02 16.91 -0.23
C CYS A 31 3.18 16.63 1.03
N GLU A 32 2.10 17.38 1.24
CA GLU A 32 1.13 17.11 2.29
C GLU A 32 0.17 15.99 1.83
N PRO A 33 0.04 14.90 2.59
CA PRO A 33 -0.85 13.82 2.21
C PRO A 33 -2.31 14.23 2.38
N LEU A 34 -3.16 13.80 1.45
CA LEU A 34 -4.61 13.90 1.57
C LEU A 34 -5.16 13.09 2.76
N GLY A 35 -4.44 12.03 3.14
CA GLY A 35 -4.77 11.19 4.28
C GLY A 35 -3.97 9.89 4.29
N ALA A 36 -4.06 9.19 5.42
CA ALA A 36 -3.52 7.85 5.59
C ALA A 36 -4.51 6.78 5.10
N ALA A 37 -3.98 5.73 4.51
CA ALA A 37 -4.67 4.48 4.17
C ALA A 37 -4.16 3.35 5.08
N SER A 38 -4.69 2.12 4.92
CA SER A 38 -4.34 0.95 5.74
C SER A 38 -2.82 0.73 5.86
N ILE A 39 -2.11 0.70 4.72
CA ILE A 39 -0.68 0.39 4.62
C ILE A 39 0.13 1.47 3.89
N GLY A 40 -0.42 2.68 3.76
CA GLY A 40 0.18 3.74 2.96
C GLY A 40 -0.50 5.08 3.16
N GLN A 41 -0.24 6.02 2.26
CA GLN A 41 -0.88 7.34 2.24
C GLN A 41 -1.14 7.83 0.81
N ALA A 42 -2.06 8.78 0.66
CA ALA A 42 -2.46 9.32 -0.63
C ALA A 42 -2.02 10.78 -0.78
N HIS A 43 -1.57 11.15 -1.98
CA HIS A 43 -1.15 12.50 -2.33
C HIS A 43 -1.90 13.00 -3.56
N ARG A 44 -2.17 14.31 -3.59
CA ARG A 44 -2.70 14.99 -4.77
C ARG A 44 -1.58 15.17 -5.80
N VAL A 45 -1.88 14.91 -7.07
CA VAL A 45 -0.92 15.10 -8.16
C VAL A 45 -1.58 15.72 -9.39
N MET A 46 -0.78 16.36 -10.23
CA MET A 46 -1.10 16.64 -11.62
C MET A 46 -0.35 15.66 -12.52
N TRP A 47 -1.10 14.89 -13.31
CA TRP A 47 -0.56 13.85 -14.18
C TRP A 47 -1.20 13.92 -15.56
N ARG A 48 -0.39 14.15 -16.60
CA ARG A 48 -0.82 14.23 -18.00
C ARG A 48 -1.96 15.26 -18.20
N GLY A 49 -1.81 16.43 -17.61
CA GLY A 49 -2.73 17.56 -17.66
C GLY A 49 -4.02 17.35 -16.87
N ARG A 50 -4.10 16.34 -15.99
CA ARG A 50 -5.30 16.03 -15.21
C ARG A 50 -4.99 15.90 -13.71
N PRO A 51 -5.88 16.41 -12.84
CA PRO A 51 -5.82 16.12 -11.42
C PRO A 51 -5.98 14.63 -11.16
N ALA A 52 -5.13 14.06 -10.34
CA ALA A 52 -5.19 12.67 -9.92
C ALA A 52 -4.75 12.50 -8.45
N VAL A 53 -4.87 11.28 -7.95
CA VAL A 53 -4.39 10.88 -6.62
C VAL A 53 -3.41 9.74 -6.81
N VAL A 54 -2.24 9.85 -6.19
CA VAL A 54 -1.27 8.75 -6.10
C VAL A 54 -1.30 8.19 -4.69
N LYS A 55 -1.47 6.87 -4.57
CA LYS A 55 -1.41 6.14 -3.30
C LYS A 55 -0.08 5.42 -3.21
N VAL A 56 0.63 5.62 -2.10
CA VAL A 56 1.99 5.12 -1.89
C VAL A 56 2.02 4.26 -0.65
N GLN A 57 2.55 3.04 -0.76
CA GLN A 57 2.75 2.17 0.40
C GLN A 57 3.86 2.71 1.30
N TYR A 58 3.76 2.49 2.61
CA TYR A 58 4.87 2.80 3.50
C TYR A 58 6.08 1.94 3.15
N PRO A 59 7.32 2.48 3.26
CA PRO A 59 8.54 1.77 2.85
C PRO A 59 8.65 0.35 3.42
N ASP A 60 8.26 0.19 4.69
CA ASP A 60 8.43 -1.05 5.44
C ASP A 60 7.13 -1.84 5.62
N ALA A 61 6.02 -1.42 5.00
CA ALA A 61 4.68 -1.99 5.23
C ALA A 61 4.65 -3.53 5.11
N ALA A 62 5.17 -4.06 4.00
CA ALA A 62 5.25 -5.49 3.78
C ALA A 62 6.13 -6.18 4.83
N SER A 63 7.31 -5.62 5.11
CA SER A 63 8.28 -6.24 6.03
C SER A 63 7.76 -6.33 7.47
N MET A 64 7.08 -5.27 7.94
CA MET A 64 6.45 -5.21 9.26
C MET A 64 5.30 -6.22 9.35
N LEU A 65 4.43 -6.24 8.35
CA LEU A 65 3.32 -7.19 8.29
C LEU A 65 3.80 -8.65 8.32
N TRP A 66 4.85 -8.97 7.56
CA TRP A 66 5.43 -10.31 7.58
C TRP A 66 6.11 -10.65 8.90
N ALA A 67 6.69 -9.66 9.61
CA ALA A 67 7.22 -9.86 10.94
C ALA A 67 6.12 -10.20 11.95
N ASP A 68 5.00 -9.48 11.90
CA ASP A 68 3.84 -9.72 12.76
C ASP A 68 3.27 -11.13 12.54
N PHE A 69 3.13 -11.56 11.29
CA PHE A 69 2.71 -12.93 10.98
C PHE A 69 3.66 -13.99 11.54
N ARG A 70 4.98 -13.77 11.49
CA ARG A 70 5.95 -14.70 12.09
C ARG A 70 5.79 -14.79 13.60
N CYS A 71 5.58 -13.66 14.27
CA CYS A 71 5.32 -13.61 15.71
C CYS A 71 4.02 -14.36 16.07
N LEU A 72 2.95 -14.13 15.31
CA LEU A 72 1.68 -14.83 15.49
C LEU A 72 1.81 -16.34 15.24
N GLU A 73 2.52 -16.75 14.20
CA GLU A 73 2.79 -18.17 13.92
C GLU A 73 3.53 -18.84 15.10
N LEU A 74 4.52 -18.16 15.69
CA LEU A 74 5.26 -18.67 16.86
C LEU A 74 4.34 -18.80 18.08
N LEU A 75 3.57 -17.76 18.38
CA LEU A 75 2.64 -17.75 19.51
C LEU A 75 1.60 -18.87 19.38
N LEU A 76 0.95 -18.99 18.22
CA LEU A 76 -0.11 -19.98 18.00
C LEU A 76 0.40 -21.42 18.09
N ARG A 77 1.65 -21.69 17.67
CA ARG A 77 2.26 -23.02 17.88
C ARG A 77 2.37 -23.41 19.36
N LEU A 78 2.42 -22.44 20.27
CA LEU A 78 2.49 -22.67 21.71
C LEU A 78 1.11 -22.77 22.36
N VAL A 79 0.12 -22.00 21.87
CA VAL A 79 -1.17 -21.82 22.58
C VAL A 79 -2.37 -22.42 21.87
N ASN A 80 -2.40 -22.46 20.54
CA ASN A 80 -3.53 -22.96 19.75
C ASN A 80 -3.11 -23.25 18.31
N THR A 81 -2.77 -24.50 18.02
CA THR A 81 -2.33 -24.93 16.69
C THR A 81 -3.45 -24.96 15.65
N GLU A 82 -4.72 -25.12 16.06
CA GLU A 82 -5.85 -25.15 15.13
C GLU A 82 -6.06 -23.78 14.46
N ALA A 83 -5.82 -22.70 15.22
CA ALA A 83 -5.88 -21.33 14.71
C ALA A 83 -4.86 -21.01 13.61
N LEU A 84 -3.82 -21.85 13.42
CA LEU A 84 -2.85 -21.68 12.33
C LEU A 84 -3.50 -21.79 10.94
N VAL A 85 -4.60 -22.54 10.81
CA VAL A 85 -5.34 -22.65 9.53
C VAL A 85 -5.95 -21.30 9.16
N ILE A 86 -6.58 -20.65 10.13
CA ILE A 86 -7.16 -19.31 9.96
C ILE A 86 -6.06 -18.29 9.69
N LEU A 87 -4.95 -18.35 10.43
CA LEU A 87 -3.83 -17.44 10.24
C LEU A 87 -3.27 -17.51 8.80
N ARG A 88 -3.21 -18.70 8.20
CA ARG A 88 -2.80 -18.87 6.78
C ARG A 88 -3.76 -18.18 5.82
N GLN A 89 -5.07 -18.24 6.05
CA GLN A 89 -6.06 -17.55 5.21
C GLN A 89 -5.93 -16.02 5.34
N VAL A 90 -5.80 -15.52 6.57
CA VAL A 90 -5.57 -14.09 6.83
C VAL A 90 -4.29 -13.62 6.13
N LYS A 91 -3.22 -14.40 6.23
CA LYS A 91 -1.94 -14.13 5.56
C LYS A 91 -2.08 -14.05 4.03
N GLN A 92 -2.89 -14.91 3.43
CA GLN A 92 -3.18 -14.85 2.00
C GLN A 92 -3.93 -13.56 1.64
N GLN A 93 -4.94 -13.18 2.41
CA GLN A 93 -5.69 -11.95 2.18
C GLN A 93 -4.80 -10.70 2.23
N PHE A 94 -3.90 -10.62 3.21
CA PHE A 94 -2.97 -9.51 3.32
C PHE A 94 -1.92 -9.45 2.20
N SER A 95 -1.59 -10.59 1.58
CA SER A 95 -0.76 -10.61 0.36
C SER A 95 -1.42 -9.83 -0.78
N VAL A 96 -2.75 -9.90 -0.87
CA VAL A 96 -3.53 -9.15 -1.87
C VAL A 96 -3.51 -7.66 -1.56
N GLU A 97 -3.63 -7.25 -0.30
CA GLU A 97 -3.56 -5.83 0.10
C GLU A 97 -2.20 -5.19 -0.21
N LEU A 98 -1.12 -5.98 -0.21
CA LEU A 98 0.22 -5.52 -0.58
C LEU A 98 0.41 -5.37 -2.10
N ASP A 99 -0.46 -5.95 -2.93
CA ASP A 99 -0.40 -5.82 -4.39
C ASP A 99 -1.42 -4.80 -4.91
N TYR A 100 -0.95 -3.55 -5.07
CA TYR A 100 -1.77 -2.46 -5.62
C TYR A 100 -2.15 -2.67 -7.09
N THR A 101 -1.51 -3.60 -7.81
CA THR A 101 -1.90 -3.97 -9.17
C THR A 101 -3.26 -4.65 -9.17
N SER A 102 -3.50 -5.55 -8.20
CA SER A 102 -4.79 -6.21 -8.05
C SER A 102 -5.90 -5.19 -7.75
N GLU A 103 -5.64 -4.23 -6.86
CA GLU A 103 -6.59 -3.14 -6.58
C GLU A 103 -6.86 -2.28 -7.83
N ALA A 104 -5.82 -1.91 -8.59
CA ALA A 104 -5.98 -1.15 -9.83
C ALA A 104 -6.84 -1.90 -10.86
N ASN A 105 -6.67 -3.22 -10.98
CA ASN A 105 -7.48 -4.06 -11.86
C ASN A 105 -8.96 -4.07 -11.42
N HIS A 106 -9.24 -4.23 -10.13
CA HIS A 106 -10.61 -4.17 -9.62
C HIS A 106 -11.26 -2.79 -9.85
N LEU A 107 -10.51 -1.70 -9.67
CA LEU A 107 -11.01 -0.35 -9.97
C LEU A 107 -11.36 -0.18 -11.45
N GLN A 108 -10.56 -0.75 -12.35
CA GLN A 108 -10.82 -0.72 -13.79
C GLN A 108 -12.07 -1.52 -14.16
N GLU A 109 -12.27 -2.71 -13.57
CA GLU A 109 -13.48 -3.52 -13.74
C GLU A 109 -14.72 -2.75 -13.32
N VAL A 110 -14.71 -2.19 -12.10
CA VAL A 110 -15.81 -1.36 -11.59
C VAL A 110 -16.07 -0.18 -12.52
N TYR A 111 -15.04 0.57 -12.89
CA TYR A 111 -15.18 1.72 -13.80
C TYR A 111 -15.84 1.33 -15.13
N SER A 112 -15.44 0.20 -15.71
CA SER A 112 -15.99 -0.30 -16.98
C SER A 112 -17.46 -0.72 -16.89
N ALA A 113 -17.95 -1.11 -15.71
CA ALA A 113 -19.34 -1.49 -15.50
C ALA A 113 -20.31 -0.29 -15.41
N PHE A 114 -19.79 0.92 -15.22
CA PHE A 114 -20.55 2.17 -15.16
C PHE A 114 -20.36 3.05 -16.42
N GLN A 115 -19.79 2.49 -17.50
CA GLN A 115 -19.77 3.08 -18.84
C GLN A 115 -20.91 2.50 -19.69
#